data_AF-A0A935J7C1-F1
#
_entry.id   AF-A0A935J7C1-F1
#
_cell.length_a   1.000
_cell.length_b   1.000
_cell.length_c   1.000
_cell.angle_alpha   90.00
_cell.angle_beta   90.00
_cell.angle_gamma   90.00
#
_symmetry.space_group_name_H-M   'P 1'
#
loop_
_entity.id
_entity.type
_entity.pdbx_description
1 polymer ?
#
loop_
_entity_poly.entity_id
_entity_poly.type
_entity_poly.pdbx_seq_one_letter_code
_entity_poly.pdbx_strand_id
1 'polypeptide(L)'
;MNSSEESGEHCFFPAIVCFECDSPIDALVALCVPREEAMDLVAASWRSDESGCVVATVDGGRTVAAIRTPEGRWAACNAFPGAGISTWPEAERQLQKLLKRGRRGYVGVQINRPL
;
A
#
# COMPACT_ATOMS: atom_id res chain seq x y z
N MET A 1 17.42 18.41 25.18
CA MET A 1 16.24 17.53 25.30
C MET A 1 16.24 16.61 24.10
N ASN A 2 16.31 15.30 24.33
CA ASN A 2 16.39 14.28 23.28
C ASN A 2 15.04 14.15 22.57
N SER A 3 15.02 14.43 21.28
CA SER A 3 13.93 14.03 20.38
C SER A 3 14.04 12.53 20.13
N SER A 4 13.44 11.73 21.01
CA SER A 4 13.17 10.32 20.72
C SER A 4 11.94 10.26 19.81
N GLU A 5 12.11 10.70 18.56
CA GLU A 5 11.16 10.36 17.51
C GLU A 5 11.29 8.85 17.31
N GLU A 6 10.35 8.10 17.88
CA GLU A 6 10.12 6.70 17.51
C GLU A 6 9.87 6.69 16.00
N SER A 7 10.97 6.52 15.27
CA SER A 7 11.00 6.48 13.82
C SER A 7 10.38 5.14 13.44
N GLY A 8 9.05 5.09 13.34
CA GLY A 8 8.39 3.95 12.72
C GLY A 8 9.06 3.74 11.37
N GLU A 9 9.66 2.57 11.15
CA GLU A 9 10.39 2.31 9.92
C GLU A 9 9.38 2.37 8.77
N HIS A 10 9.44 3.44 7.99
CA HIS A 10 8.66 3.57 6.77
C HIS A 10 9.25 2.59 5.76
N CYS A 11 8.45 1.60 5.37
CA CYS A 11 8.78 0.70 4.27
C CYS A 11 8.10 1.21 3.01
N PHE A 12 8.87 1.34 1.94
CA PHE A 12 8.37 1.70 0.62
C PHE A 12 8.20 0.44 -0.22
N PHE A 13 7.21 0.41 -1.10
CA PHE A 13 7.03 -0.72 -2.00
C PHE A 13 6.44 -0.30 -3.34
N PRO A 14 6.87 -0.90 -4.46
CA PRO A 14 6.22 -0.72 -5.74
C PRO A 14 4.88 -1.45 -5.77
N ALA A 15 3.88 -0.81 -6.37
CA ALA A 15 2.52 -1.32 -6.48
C ALA A 15 2.00 -1.12 -7.90
N ILE A 16 1.47 -2.18 -8.52
CA ILE A 16 0.94 -2.14 -9.90
C ILE A 16 -0.58 -2.08 -9.85
N VAL A 17 -1.15 -1.05 -10.50
CA VAL A 17 -2.60 -0.80 -10.53
C VAL A 17 -3.29 -1.88 -11.35
N CYS A 18 -4.32 -2.47 -10.76
CA CYS A 18 -5.27 -3.35 -11.43
C CYS A 18 -6.49 -2.56 -11.92
N PHE A 19 -7.06 -1.70 -11.08
CA PHE A 19 -8.22 -0.85 -11.39
C PHE A 19 -8.37 0.23 -10.30
N GLU A 20 -9.27 1.19 -10.52
CA GLU A 20 -9.58 2.29 -9.58
C GLU A 20 -11.02 2.18 -9.06
N CYS A 21 -11.21 2.50 -7.78
CA CYS A 21 -12.47 2.46 -7.04
C CYS A 21 -12.70 3.78 -6.30
N ASP A 22 -13.93 4.01 -5.88
CA ASP A 22 -14.30 5.22 -5.12
C ASP A 22 -14.08 5.06 -3.61
N SER A 23 -13.83 3.83 -3.14
CA SER A 23 -13.65 3.47 -1.72
C SER A 23 -12.46 2.53 -1.53
N PRO A 24 -11.70 2.64 -0.41
CA PRO A 24 -10.63 1.71 -0.10
C PRO A 24 -11.15 0.28 0.14
N ILE A 25 -12.37 0.15 0.68
CA ILE A 25 -13.01 -1.16 0.92
C ILE A 25 -13.28 -1.85 -0.42
N ASP A 26 -13.83 -1.12 -1.39
CA ASP A 26 -14.12 -1.69 -2.71
C ASP A 26 -12.84 -2.08 -3.45
N ALA A 27 -11.78 -1.29 -3.32
CA ALA A 27 -10.46 -1.61 -3.87
C ALA A 27 -9.90 -2.93 -3.29
N LEU A 28 -9.98 -3.12 -1.96
CA LEU A 28 -9.51 -4.34 -1.30
C LEU A 28 -10.39 -5.55 -1.66
N VAL A 29 -11.71 -5.40 -1.66
CA VAL A 29 -12.65 -6.49 -2.01
C VAL A 29 -12.41 -6.97 -3.45
N ALA A 30 -12.20 -6.05 -4.38
CA ALA A 30 -11.93 -6.41 -5.76
C ALA A 30 -10.51 -7.02 -5.97
N LEU A 31 -9.63 -6.93 -4.98
CA LEU A 31 -8.36 -7.68 -4.91
C LEU A 31 -8.49 -9.05 -4.23
N CYS A 32 -9.72 -9.46 -3.91
CA CYS A 32 -10.09 -10.69 -3.20
C CYS A 32 -9.83 -10.69 -1.69
N VAL A 33 -9.74 -9.52 -1.05
CA VAL A 33 -9.78 -9.43 0.42
C VAL A 33 -11.23 -9.64 0.88
N PRO A 34 -11.51 -10.53 1.86
CA PRO A 34 -12.84 -10.65 2.45
C PRO A 34 -13.37 -9.30 2.94
N ARG A 35 -14.66 -9.03 2.73
CA ARG A 35 -15.24 -7.70 3.06
C ARG A 35 -15.06 -7.32 4.53
N GLU A 36 -15.26 -8.26 5.45
CA GLU A 36 -15.09 -8.03 6.89
C GLU A 36 -13.65 -7.63 7.22
N GLU A 37 -12.68 -8.40 6.72
CA GLU A 37 -11.25 -8.09 6.85
C GLU A 37 -10.89 -6.73 6.22
N ALA A 38 -11.44 -6.41 5.05
CA ALA A 38 -11.21 -5.12 4.40
C ALA A 38 -11.72 -3.95 5.25
N MET A 39 -12.88 -4.09 5.90
CA MET A 39 -13.41 -3.07 6.81
C MET A 39 -12.52 -2.93 8.04
N ASP A 40 -12.07 -4.03 8.64
CA ASP A 40 -11.20 -4.02 9.81
C ASP A 40 -9.85 -3.36 9.50
N LEU A 41 -9.25 -3.69 8.34
CA LEU A 41 -7.99 -3.09 7.89
C LEU A 41 -8.13 -1.57 7.65
N VAL A 42 -9.22 -1.13 7.01
CA VAL A 42 -9.48 0.29 6.79
C VAL A 42 -9.75 1.03 8.11
N ALA A 43 -10.50 0.42 9.03
CA ALA A 43 -10.72 1.00 10.35
C ALA A 43 -9.42 1.10 11.15
N ALA A 44 -8.54 0.10 11.04
CA ALA A 44 -7.22 0.12 11.67
C ALA A 44 -6.31 1.20 11.07
N SER A 45 -6.39 1.46 9.75
CA SER A 45 -5.56 2.48 9.10
C SER A 45 -5.97 3.91 9.46
N TRP A 46 -7.22 4.17 9.83
CA TRP A 46 -7.66 5.51 10.27
C TRP A 46 -7.00 6.01 11.56
N ARG A 47 -6.40 5.11 12.35
CA ARG A 47 -5.60 5.50 13.51
C ARG A 47 -4.31 6.24 13.13
N SER A 48 -3.99 6.26 11.84
CA SER A 48 -2.92 7.03 11.24
C SER A 48 -3.56 8.04 10.29
N ASP A 49 -3.61 9.30 10.69
CA ASP A 49 -4.19 10.44 9.93
C ASP A 49 -3.57 10.62 8.51
N GLU A 50 -2.48 9.89 8.23
CA GLU A 50 -1.72 9.91 6.97
C GLU A 50 -1.89 8.66 6.09
N SER A 51 -2.73 7.69 6.46
CA SER A 51 -2.82 6.42 5.73
C SER A 51 -3.58 6.54 4.40
N GLY A 52 -2.92 7.13 3.40
CA GLY A 52 -3.27 7.02 1.99
C GLY A 52 -3.01 5.63 1.40
N CYS A 53 -2.72 4.63 2.23
CA CYS A 53 -2.41 3.27 1.82
C CYS A 53 -2.91 2.26 2.87
N VAL A 54 -3.58 1.20 2.40
CA VAL A 54 -3.97 0.03 3.21
C VAL A 54 -3.41 -1.21 2.53
N VAL A 55 -2.67 -2.03 3.28
CA VAL A 55 -2.00 -3.23 2.76
C VAL A 55 -2.64 -4.46 3.36
N ALA A 56 -2.82 -5.51 2.54
CA ALA A 56 -3.34 -6.80 2.95
C ALA A 56 -2.55 -7.94 2.28
N THR A 57 -2.68 -9.14 2.81
CA THR A 57 -2.21 -10.37 2.14
C THR A 57 -3.40 -11.25 1.87
N VAL A 58 -3.66 -11.57 0.61
CA VAL A 58 -4.75 -12.47 0.24
C VAL A 58 -4.29 -13.93 0.22
N ASP A 59 -5.27 -14.84 0.19
CA ASP A 59 -5.03 -16.27 0.02
C ASP A 59 -4.07 -16.55 -1.16
N GLY A 60 -3.06 -17.38 -0.89
CA GLY A 60 -1.94 -17.61 -1.80
C GLY A 60 -0.71 -16.72 -1.56
N GLY A 61 -0.73 -15.89 -0.51
CA GLY A 61 0.45 -15.14 -0.04
C GLY A 61 0.78 -13.89 -0.85
N ARG A 62 -0.14 -13.46 -1.73
CA ARG A 62 0.04 -12.25 -2.54
C ARG A 62 -0.27 -11.01 -1.72
N THR A 63 0.69 -10.10 -1.62
CA THR A 63 0.45 -8.78 -1.02
C THR A 63 -0.32 -7.88 -2.00
N VAL A 64 -1.35 -7.22 -1.49
CA VAL A 64 -2.18 -6.27 -2.23
C VAL A 64 -2.30 -4.98 -1.43
N ALA A 65 -2.57 -3.88 -2.12
CA ALA A 65 -2.74 -2.58 -1.48
C ALA A 65 -3.86 -1.77 -2.12
N ALA A 66 -4.61 -1.05 -1.30
CA ALA A 66 -5.44 0.07 -1.73
C ALA A 66 -4.67 1.37 -1.49
N ILE A 67 -4.38 2.13 -2.55
CA ILE A 67 -3.60 3.38 -2.49
C ILE A 67 -4.47 4.55 -2.93
N ARG A 68 -4.55 5.60 -2.12
CA ARG A 68 -5.26 6.83 -2.45
C ARG A 68 -4.51 7.56 -3.56
N THR A 69 -5.20 7.84 -4.66
CA THR A 69 -4.63 8.55 -5.80
C THR A 69 -4.67 10.07 -5.57
N PRO A 70 -3.86 10.87 -6.29
CA PRO A 70 -3.92 12.33 -6.23
C PRO A 70 -5.31 12.91 -6.55
N GLU A 71 -6.08 12.22 -7.38
CA GLU A 71 -7.45 12.59 -7.77
C GLU A 71 -8.48 12.25 -6.67
N GLY A 72 -8.05 11.64 -5.57
CA GLY A 72 -8.90 11.30 -4.43
C GLY A 72 -9.62 9.95 -4.52
N ARG A 73 -9.41 9.19 -5.61
CA ARG A 73 -9.90 7.82 -5.78
C ARG A 73 -8.95 6.81 -5.11
N TRP A 74 -9.27 5.53 -5.18
CA TRP A 74 -8.47 4.44 -4.62
C TRP A 74 -8.03 3.48 -5.71
N ALA A 75 -6.72 3.36 -5.91
CA ALA A 75 -6.14 2.36 -6.78
C ALA A 75 -6.02 1.03 -6.05
N ALA A 76 -6.60 -0.02 -6.63
CA ALA A 76 -6.41 -1.39 -6.22
C ALA A 76 -5.15 -1.94 -6.88
N CYS A 77 -4.18 -2.36 -6.09
CA CYS A 77 -2.84 -2.69 -6.56
C CYS A 77 -2.36 -4.07 -6.11
N ASN A 78 -1.66 -4.78 -6.99
CA ASN A 78 -0.73 -5.82 -6.56
C ASN A 78 0.51 -5.14 -5.99
N ALA A 79 0.84 -5.42 -4.73
CA ALA A 79 1.98 -4.85 -4.03
C ALA A 79 3.16 -5.81 -4.06
N PHE A 80 4.37 -5.27 -4.18
CA PHE A 80 5.61 -6.04 -4.22
C PHE A 80 6.55 -5.54 -3.12
N PRO A 81 6.21 -5.73 -1.83
CA PRO A 81 7.14 -5.43 -0.76
C PRO A 81 8.39 -6.31 -0.90
N GLY A 82 9.56 -5.72 -0.76
CA GLY A 82 10.84 -6.39 -0.90
C GLY A 82 11.72 -6.15 0.32
N ALA A 83 12.50 -7.15 0.72
CA ALA A 83 13.53 -6.97 1.72
C ALA A 83 14.50 -5.86 1.28
N GLY A 84 14.71 -4.87 2.15
CA GLY A 84 15.68 -3.80 1.93
C GLY A 84 15.20 -2.62 1.08
N ILE A 85 13.90 -2.46 0.81
CA ILE A 85 13.37 -1.23 0.22
C ILE A 85 13.05 -0.24 1.35
N SER A 86 14.07 0.47 1.82
CA SER A 86 13.95 1.44 2.91
C SER A 86 13.80 2.88 2.41
N THR A 87 13.93 3.12 1.10
CA THR A 87 13.87 4.46 0.51
C THR A 87 12.91 4.56 -0.67
N TRP A 88 12.31 5.74 -0.83
CA TRP A 88 11.44 6.04 -1.96
C TRP A 88 12.12 5.87 -3.33
N PRO A 89 13.36 6.35 -3.57
CA PRO A 89 14.03 6.18 -4.87
C PRO A 89 14.28 4.71 -5.26
N GLU A 90 14.52 3.84 -4.29
CA GLU A 90 14.68 2.40 -4.53
C GLU A 90 13.36 1.76 -4.96
N ALA A 91 12.27 2.08 -4.27
CA ALA A 91 10.93 1.62 -4.62
C ALA A 91 10.55 2.09 -6.02
N GLU A 92 10.82 3.36 -6.36
CA GLU A 92 10.57 3.92 -7.69
C GLU A 92 11.40 3.20 -8.77
N ARG A 93 12.70 2.97 -8.52
CA ARG A 93 13.55 2.22 -9.46
C ARG A 93 13.02 0.82 -9.71
N GLN A 94 12.47 0.15 -8.70
CA GLN A 94 11.84 -1.15 -8.87
C GLN A 94 10.50 -1.06 -9.61
N LEU A 95 9.70 -0.05 -9.30
CA LEU A 95 8.44 0.23 -9.99
C LEU A 95 8.68 0.37 -11.50
N GLN A 96 9.66 1.16 -11.92
CA GLN A 96 10.01 1.35 -13.34
C GLN A 96 10.34 0.03 -14.05
N LYS A 97 10.91 -0.97 -13.34
CA LYS A 97 11.15 -2.31 -13.91
C LYS A 97 9.85 -3.09 -14.11
N LEU A 98 8.83 -2.83 -13.28
CA LEU A 98 7.53 -3.49 -13.30
C LEU A 98 6.55 -2.83 -14.28
N LEU A 99 6.63 -1.52 -14.55
CA LEU A 99 5.71 -0.78 -15.43
C LEU A 99 5.77 -1.18 -16.93
N LYS A 100 6.59 -2.17 -17.30
CA LYS A 100 6.65 -2.73 -18.66
C LYS A 100 5.24 -3.06 -19.20
N ARG A 101 5.04 -2.84 -20.50
CA ARG A 101 3.80 -3.12 -21.28
C ARG A 101 2.61 -2.18 -20.99
N GLY A 102 2.87 -0.91 -20.69
CA GLY A 102 1.81 0.10 -20.51
C GLY A 102 1.04 -0.01 -19.20
N ARG A 103 1.60 -0.71 -18.21
CA ARG A 103 1.01 -0.82 -16.86
C ARG A 103 1.18 0.50 -16.11
N ARG A 104 0.23 0.81 -15.23
CA ARG A 104 0.29 1.94 -14.28
C ARG A 104 0.67 1.42 -12.89
N GLY A 105 1.22 2.29 -12.05
CA GLY A 105 1.65 1.90 -10.72
C GLY A 105 2.00 3.10 -9.85
N TYR A 106 2.13 2.84 -8.56
CA TYR A 106 2.44 3.81 -7.52
C TYR A 106 3.51 3.24 -6.59
N VAL A 107 4.21 4.11 -5.87
CA VAL A 107 5.00 3.71 -4.70
C VAL A 107 4.09 3.86 -3.48
N GLY A 108 3.83 2.75 -2.80
CA GLY A 108 3.13 2.72 -1.52
C GLY A 108 4.10 2.94 -0.36
N VAL A 109 3.57 3.45 0.75
CA VAL A 109 4.28 3.61 2.03
C VAL A 109 3.51 2.85 3.10
N GLN A 110 4.21 2.01 3.84
CA GLN A 110 3.70 1.31 5.01
C GLN A 110 4.52 1.70 6.23
N ILE A 111 3.85 2.11 7.29
CA ILE A 111 4.50 2.38 8.57
C ILE A 111 4.57 1.05 9.33
N ASN A 112 5.76 0.47 9.45
CA ASN A 112 5.96 -0.64 10.37
C ASN A 112 6.08 -0.05 11.78
N ARG A 113 5.04 -0.24 12.60
CA ARG A 113 5.19 -0.05 14.04
C ARG A 113 5.58 -1.38 14.68
N PRO A 114 6.64 -1.42 15.50
CA PRO A 114 6.81 -2.52 16.43
C PRO A 114 5.60 -2.53 17.37
N LEU A 115 5.03 -3.73 17.58
CA LEU A 115 3.97 -3.97 18.55
C LEU A 115 4.49 -3.83 19.98
#